data_AF-A0A1G9WQ53-F1
#
_entry.id   AF-A0A1G9WQ53-F1
#
_cell.length_a   1.000
_cell.length_b   1.000
_cell.length_c   1.000
_cell.angle_alpha   90.00
_cell.angle_beta   90.00
_cell.angle_gamma   90.00
#
_symmetry.space_group_name_H-M   'P 1'
#
loop_
_entity.id
_entity.type
_entity.pdbx_description
1 polymer ?
#
loop_
_entity_poly.entity_id
_entity_poly.type
_entity_poly.pdbx_seq_one_letter_code
_entity_poly.pdbx_strand_id
1 'polypeptide(L)'
;MPSLRFVQQFLKFSPVLGGVAALALSATFSLAHAQHSDKETKEDIQRHRAMAAAHEAAAKCLESGKKDEVCEKELQAACKGLAVGKYCGMKHVH
;
A
#
# COMPACT_ATOMS: atom_id res chain seq x y z
N MET A 1 -27.10 36.27 1.18
CA MET A 1 -26.14 35.77 2.19
C MET A 1 -26.91 35.55 3.49
N PRO A 2 -27.17 34.30 3.92
CA PRO A 2 -27.90 34.08 5.17
C PRO A 2 -27.03 34.55 6.34
N SER A 3 -27.61 35.40 7.19
CA SER A 3 -26.95 36.01 8.36
C SER A 3 -26.41 34.93 9.31
N LEU A 4 -25.16 35.07 9.77
CA LEU A 4 -24.52 34.16 10.73
C LEU A 4 -25.38 33.92 11.99
N ARG A 5 -26.26 34.87 12.34
CA ARG A 5 -27.18 34.76 13.47
C ARG A 5 -28.29 33.73 13.25
N PHE A 6 -28.68 33.49 12.00
CA PHE A 6 -29.71 32.49 11.66
C PHE A 6 -29.16 31.07 11.84
N VAL A 7 -27.91 30.82 11.42
CA VAL A 7 -27.23 29.53 11.61
C VAL A 7 -27.04 29.21 13.10
N GLN A 8 -26.70 30.22 13.91
CA GLN A 8 -26.47 30.07 15.34
C GLN A 8 -27.75 29.79 16.16
N GLN A 9 -28.91 30.24 15.67
CA GLN A 9 -30.22 30.00 16.29
C GLN A 9 -30.73 28.57 16.03
N PHE A 10 -30.49 28.03 14.83
CA PHE A 10 -30.85 26.64 14.49
C PHE A 10 -30.03 25.60 15.26
N LEU A 11 -28.74 25.87 15.52
CA LEU A 11 -27.87 25.00 16.32
C LEU A 11 -28.24 24.90 17.80
N LYS A 12 -28.99 25.88 18.34
CA LYS A 12 -29.41 25.90 19.75
C LYS A 12 -30.69 25.12 20.03
N PHE A 13 -31.51 24.82 19.01
CA PHE A 13 -32.85 24.26 19.22
C PHE A 13 -32.97 22.74 19.10
N SER A 14 -31.92 22.01 18.67
CA SER A 14 -31.97 20.54 18.70
C SER A 14 -30.58 19.89 18.60
N PRO A 15 -29.85 19.71 19.73
CA PRO A 15 -28.56 19.02 19.71
C PRO A 15 -28.70 17.53 19.34
N VAL A 16 -29.89 16.96 19.55
CA VAL A 16 -30.19 15.55 19.24
C VAL A 16 -30.36 15.33 17.73
N LEU A 17 -31.03 16.25 17.03
CA LEU A 17 -31.27 16.09 15.59
C LEU A 17 -30.01 16.36 14.74
N GLY A 18 -29.14 17.28 15.19
CA GLY A 18 -27.84 17.53 14.55
C GLY A 18 -26.83 16.40 14.74
N GLY A 19 -26.82 15.76 15.93
CA GLY A 19 -25.94 14.63 16.21
C GLY A 19 -26.28 13.36 15.42
N VAL A 20 -27.57 13.07 15.22
CA VAL A 20 -28.02 11.89 14.45
C VAL A 20 -27.72 12.03 12.96
N ALA A 21 -27.85 13.24 12.40
CA ALA A 21 -27.48 13.51 11.01
C ALA A 21 -25.96 13.34 10.75
N ALA A 22 -25.11 13.71 11.71
CA ALA A 22 -23.67 13.55 11.60
C ALA A 22 -23.23 12.07 11.66
N LEU A 23 -23.84 11.26 12.51
CA LEU A 23 -23.56 9.81 12.60
C LEU A 23 -24.02 9.03 11.36
N ALA A 24 -25.15 9.42 10.76
CA ALA A 24 -25.66 8.79 9.54
C ALA A 24 -24.75 9.05 8.31
N LEU A 25 -24.09 10.20 8.23
CA LEU A 25 -23.17 10.52 7.13
C LEU A 25 -21.84 9.77 7.22
N SER A 26 -21.39 9.36 8.40
CA SER A 26 -20.13 8.61 8.56
C SER A 26 -20.21 7.14 8.13
N ALA A 27 -21.41 6.54 8.08
CA ALA A 27 -21.59 5.11 7.83
C ALA A 27 -21.38 4.69 6.35
N THR A 28 -21.38 5.62 5.40
CA THR A 28 -21.25 5.31 3.96
C THR A 28 -19.80 5.22 3.48
N PHE A 29 -18.81 5.63 4.29
CA PHE A 29 -17.39 5.61 3.90
C PHE A 29 -16.70 4.25 4.05
N SER A 30 -17.35 3.25 4.63
CA SER A 30 -16.72 1.95 4.96
C SER A 30 -16.80 0.87 3.86
N LEU A 31 -17.42 1.14 2.71
CA LEU A 31 -17.67 0.12 1.68
C LEU A 31 -16.55 -0.06 0.63
N ALA A 32 -15.45 0.69 0.74
CA ALA A 32 -14.32 0.56 -0.17
C ALA A 32 -13.19 -0.30 0.43
N HIS A 33 -13.48 -1.53 0.82
CA HIS A 33 -12.43 -2.53 1.04
C HIS A 33 -12.32 -3.37 -0.23
N ALA A 34 -11.49 -2.91 -1.17
CA ALA A 34 -11.21 -3.60 -2.43
C ALA A 34 -10.68 -5.01 -2.12
N GLN A 35 -11.55 -6.02 -2.26
CA GLN A 35 -11.12 -7.41 -2.27
C GLN A 35 -10.42 -7.66 -3.60
N HIS A 36 -9.10 -7.80 -3.53
CA HIS A 36 -8.26 -8.26 -4.62
C HIS A 36 -8.91 -9.54 -5.20
N SER A 37 -9.22 -9.58 -6.49
CA SER A 37 -9.87 -10.77 -7.07
C SER A 37 -8.97 -12.01 -6.91
N ASP A 38 -9.55 -13.22 -6.92
CA ASP A 38 -8.77 -14.46 -6.83
C ASP A 38 -7.67 -14.54 -7.91
N LYS A 39 -7.92 -13.96 -9.09
CA LYS A 39 -6.94 -13.88 -10.18
C LYS A 39 -5.77 -12.98 -9.79
N GLU A 40 -6.08 -11.75 -9.40
CA GLU A 40 -5.07 -10.76 -9.02
C GLU A 40 -4.23 -11.27 -7.83
N THR A 41 -4.83 -12.07 -6.93
CA THR A 41 -4.16 -12.65 -5.76
C THR A 41 -3.17 -13.72 -6.18
N LYS A 42 -3.54 -14.57 -7.14
CA LYS A 42 -2.65 -15.60 -7.69
C LYS A 42 -1.46 -14.98 -8.42
N GLU A 43 -1.70 -13.94 -9.23
CA GLU A 43 -0.64 -13.21 -9.94
C GLU A 43 0.33 -12.54 -8.96
N ASP A 44 -0.22 -11.95 -7.89
CA ASP A 44 0.56 -11.35 -6.81
C ASP A 44 1.44 -12.38 -6.08
N ILE A 45 0.90 -13.55 -5.76
CA ILE A 45 1.66 -14.67 -5.16
C ILE A 45 2.81 -15.09 -6.07
N GLN A 46 2.55 -15.25 -7.37
CA GLN A 46 3.59 -15.64 -8.34
C GLN A 46 4.70 -14.58 -8.42
N ARG A 47 4.33 -13.29 -8.47
CA ARG A 47 5.29 -12.18 -8.46
C ARG A 47 6.16 -12.20 -7.20
N HIS A 48 5.56 -12.35 -6.02
CA HIS A 48 6.29 -12.40 -4.75
C HIS A 48 7.24 -13.60 -4.67
N ARG A 49 6.84 -14.77 -5.18
CA ARG A 49 7.72 -15.94 -5.24
C ARG A 49 8.92 -15.71 -6.16
N ALA A 50 8.71 -15.07 -7.31
CA ALA A 50 9.79 -14.72 -8.22
C ALA A 50 10.77 -13.71 -7.59
N MET A 51 10.26 -12.72 -6.83
CA MET A 51 11.11 -11.82 -6.05
C MET A 51 11.94 -12.55 -4.99
N ALA A 52 11.32 -13.47 -4.25
CA ALA A 52 12.02 -14.26 -3.23
C ALA A 52 13.17 -15.08 -3.85
N ALA A 53 12.94 -15.72 -4.99
CA ALA A 53 13.97 -16.46 -5.70
C ALA A 53 15.13 -15.56 -6.18
N ALA A 54 14.84 -14.34 -6.64
CA ALA A 54 15.88 -13.38 -7.03
C ALA A 54 16.74 -12.94 -5.83
N HIS A 55 16.13 -12.68 -4.69
CA HIS A 55 16.84 -12.33 -3.45
C HIS A 55 17.65 -13.50 -2.88
N GLU A 56 17.12 -14.72 -2.94
CA GLU A 56 17.86 -15.92 -2.54
C GLU A 56 19.08 -16.16 -3.46
N ALA A 57 18.93 -15.95 -4.77
CA ALA A 57 20.05 -16.03 -5.70
C ALA A 57 21.13 -14.98 -5.40
N ALA A 58 20.74 -13.76 -5.05
CA ALA A 58 21.66 -12.71 -4.63
C ALA A 58 22.40 -13.10 -3.33
N ALA A 59 21.70 -13.68 -2.35
CA ALA A 59 22.32 -14.18 -1.12
C ALA A 59 23.36 -15.27 -1.43
N LYS A 60 23.02 -16.26 -2.27
CA LYS A 60 23.96 -17.31 -2.71
C LYS A 60 25.15 -16.76 -3.48
N CYS A 61 24.95 -15.71 -4.28
CA CYS A 61 26.04 -15.01 -4.96
C CYS A 61 27.04 -14.44 -3.94
N LEU A 62 26.55 -13.79 -2.87
CA LEU A 62 27.38 -13.28 -1.78
C LEU A 62 28.08 -14.40 -1.00
N GLU A 63 27.35 -15.48 -0.67
CA GLU A 63 27.92 -16.67 -0.02
C GLU A 63 29.07 -17.30 -0.81
N SER A 64 29.04 -17.19 -2.14
CA SER A 64 30.12 -17.66 -3.02
C SER A 64 31.38 -16.78 -3.02
N GLY A 65 31.39 -15.70 -2.25
CA GLY A 65 32.51 -14.76 -2.13
C GLY A 65 32.65 -13.78 -3.30
N LYS A 66 31.61 -13.65 -4.14
CA LYS A 66 31.57 -12.61 -5.18
C LYS A 66 31.37 -11.24 -4.54
N LYS A 67 31.83 -10.20 -5.24
CA LYS A 67 31.65 -8.80 -4.82
C LYS A 67 30.18 -8.41 -4.89
N ASP A 68 29.74 -7.59 -3.94
CA ASP A 68 28.38 -7.06 -3.85
C ASP A 68 27.89 -6.46 -5.16
N GLU A 69 28.76 -5.71 -5.86
CA GLU A 69 28.46 -5.08 -7.15
C GLU A 69 28.05 -6.07 -8.25
N VAL A 70 28.59 -7.31 -8.21
CA VAL A 70 28.25 -8.37 -9.15
C VAL A 70 26.88 -8.95 -8.79
N CYS A 71 26.68 -9.26 -7.51
CA CYS A 71 25.43 -9.83 -7.01
C CYS A 71 24.26 -8.85 -7.14
N GLU A 72 24.49 -7.55 -6.94
CA GLU A 72 23.48 -6.52 -7.14
C GLU A 72 23.06 -6.40 -8.62
N LYS A 73 23.99 -6.52 -9.56
CA LYS A 73 23.68 -6.52 -11.00
C LYS A 73 22.89 -7.77 -11.40
N GLU A 74 23.24 -8.93 -10.88
CA GLU A 74 22.50 -10.17 -11.09
C GLU A 74 21.07 -10.07 -10.52
N LEU A 75 20.93 -9.52 -9.30
CA LEU A 75 19.63 -9.23 -8.68
C LEU A 75 18.77 -8.28 -9.52
N GLN A 76 19.36 -7.19 -10.02
CA GLN A 76 18.67 -6.22 -10.88
C GLN A 76 18.18 -6.86 -12.18
N ALA A 77 18.99 -7.73 -12.78
CA ALA A 77 18.61 -8.45 -13.99
C ALA A 77 17.45 -9.43 -13.71
N ALA A 78 17.53 -10.19 -12.62
CA ALA A 78 16.52 -11.17 -12.24
C ALA A 78 15.19 -10.54 -11.78
N CYS A 79 15.24 -9.36 -11.16
CA CYS A 79 14.07 -8.68 -10.60
C CYS A 79 13.45 -7.62 -11.53
N LYS A 80 14.02 -7.40 -12.73
CA LYS A 80 13.51 -6.41 -13.68
C LYS A 80 12.05 -6.70 -14.05
N GLY A 81 11.16 -5.77 -13.73
CA GLY A 81 9.72 -5.90 -14.00
C GLY A 81 8.93 -6.67 -12.94
N LEU A 82 9.57 -7.21 -11.89
CA LEU A 82 8.89 -7.88 -10.79
C LEU A 82 8.58 -6.92 -9.62
N ALA A 83 9.47 -5.98 -9.35
CA ALA A 83 9.36 -5.05 -8.23
C ALA A 83 9.73 -3.61 -8.63
N VAL A 84 9.47 -2.68 -7.72
CA VAL A 84 9.77 -1.26 -7.91
C VAL A 84 11.18 -0.92 -7.43
N GLY A 85 11.90 -0.11 -8.21
CA GLY A 85 13.19 0.45 -7.85
C GLY A 85 14.39 -0.47 -8.12
N LYS A 86 15.59 0.09 -7.93
CA LYS A 86 16.89 -0.57 -8.21
C LYS A 86 17.14 -1.81 -7.35
N TYR A 87 16.58 -1.84 -6.14
CA TYR A 87 16.84 -2.85 -5.11
C TYR A 87 15.69 -3.85 -4.96
N CYS A 88 14.90 -4.05 -6.01
CA CYS A 88 13.85 -5.07 -6.03
C CYS A 88 12.88 -4.95 -4.83
N GLY A 89 12.42 -3.75 -4.51
CA GLY A 89 11.51 -3.48 -3.40
C GLY A 89 12.13 -3.47 -1.99
N MET A 90 13.42 -3.81 -1.83
CA MET A 90 14.11 -3.71 -0.55
C MET A 90 14.80 -2.35 -0.38
N LYS A 91 14.98 -1.92 0.86
CA LYS A 91 15.91 -0.84 1.15
C LYS A 91 17.31 -1.40 1.03
N HIS A 92 18.17 -0.68 0.33
CA HIS A 92 19.60 -0.95 0.35
C HIS A 92 20.11 -0.64 1.76
N VAL A 93 20.60 -1.66 2.45
CA VAL A 93 21.23 -1.54 3.77
C VAL A 93 22.59 -2.21 3.67
N HIS A 94 23.62 -1.42 3.38
CA HIS A 94 25.03 -1.81 3.42
C HIS A 94 25.76 -0.79 4.29
#